data_AF-A0A2A4CV47-F1
#
_entry.id   AF-A0A2A4CV47-F1
#
_cell.length_a   1.000
_cell.length_b   1.000
_cell.length_c   1.000
_cell.angle_alpha   90.00
_cell.angle_beta   90.00
_cell.angle_gamma   90.00
#
_symmetry.space_group_name_H-M   'P 1'
#
loop_
_entity.id
_entity.type
_entity.pdbx_description
1 polymer ?
#
loop_
_entity_poly.entity_id
_entity_poly.type
_entity_poly.pdbx_seq_one_letter_code
_entity_poly.pdbx_strand_id
1 'polypeptide(L)'
;MTSIHTTADIHQEKVFEAHIVACLTADQGYIERNCPSHYDVALALDPSLLFRFLKATQPDAWQVLEDHYSAQAEAEVLKRLEKALKDNPTHVVLREGLKLVPNIRFALCYFKPASNLNPDLTRLSEIISSFNERHGTQFSREDFMRFERVTRDIMDDEMTEMVRNNPADVVYNAFSQAFFQAMVKMFQQDNEMRNIVMTDKDAREQATRHFFKRAQRQARGGIGPN
;
A
#
# COMPACT_ATOMS: atom_id res chain seq x y z
N MET A 1 -12.09 36.84 3.86
CA MET A 1 -12.59 37.88 4.79
C MET A 1 -12.42 37.34 6.19
N THR A 2 -11.47 37.88 6.96
CA THR A 2 -11.16 37.46 8.33
C THR A 2 -12.17 38.09 9.29
N SER A 3 -13.13 37.30 9.78
CA SER A 3 -14.02 37.73 10.86
C SER A 3 -13.22 37.80 12.17
N ILE A 4 -13.20 38.98 12.78
CA ILE A 4 -12.60 39.22 14.09
C ILE A 4 -13.61 38.75 15.14
N HIS A 5 -13.32 37.65 15.83
CA HIS A 5 -14.17 37.12 16.88
C HIS A 5 -13.74 37.66 18.26
N THR A 6 -14.70 38.19 19.01
CA THR A 6 -14.49 38.75 20.36
C THR A 6 -14.68 37.67 21.42
N THR A 7 -14.04 37.80 22.60
CA THR A 7 -14.05 36.82 23.72
C THR A 7 -15.42 36.28 24.12
N ALA A 8 -16.50 37.01 23.84
CA ALA A 8 -17.87 36.58 24.09
C ALA A 8 -18.36 35.42 23.20
N ASP A 9 -17.86 35.30 21.97
CA ASP A 9 -18.38 34.35 20.96
C ASP A 9 -17.38 33.25 20.57
N ILE A 10 -16.13 33.31 21.07
CA ILE A 10 -15.07 32.32 20.75
C ILE A 10 -15.44 30.91 21.23
N HIS A 11 -16.29 30.80 22.26
CA HIS A 11 -16.78 29.53 22.79
C HIS A 11 -17.97 28.95 22.01
N GLN A 12 -18.52 29.67 21.03
CA GLN A 12 -19.62 29.14 20.23
C GLN A 12 -19.12 28.07 19.25
N GLU A 13 -19.87 26.97 19.17
CA GLU A 13 -19.58 25.84 18.27
C GLU A 13 -19.30 26.29 16.84
N LYS A 14 -20.11 27.22 16.31
CA LYS A 14 -19.93 27.77 14.96
C LYS A 14 -18.59 28.49 14.75
N VAL A 15 -18.08 29.19 15.76
CA VAL A 15 -16.79 29.88 15.69
C VAL A 15 -15.64 28.87 15.76
N PHE A 16 -15.79 27.83 16.59
CA PHE A 16 -14.84 26.73 16.67
C PHE A 16 -14.78 25.90 15.38
N GLU A 17 -15.92 25.54 14.79
CA GLU A 17 -16.02 24.86 13.50
C GLU A 17 -15.36 25.68 12.39
N ALA A 18 -15.66 26.98 12.30
CA ALA A 18 -15.06 27.86 11.32
C ALA A 18 -13.52 27.94 11.47
N HIS A 19 -13.03 27.92 12.72
CA HIS A 19 -11.59 27.88 12.99
C HIS A 19 -10.96 26.54 12.54
N ILE A 20 -11.59 25.40 12.83
CA ILE A 20 -11.12 24.09 12.35
C ILE A 20 -11.06 24.06 10.82
N VAL A 21 -12.13 24.49 10.15
CA VAL A 21 -12.19 24.54 8.69
C VAL A 21 -11.07 25.41 8.13
N ALA A 22 -10.85 26.59 8.72
CA ALA A 22 -9.76 27.48 8.32
C ALA A 22 -8.38 26.80 8.44
N CYS A 23 -8.11 26.13 9.56
CA CYS A 23 -6.83 25.41 9.77
C CYS A 23 -6.64 24.25 8.80
N LEU A 24 -7.68 23.44 8.55
CA LEU A 24 -7.60 22.30 7.64
C LEU A 24 -7.38 22.74 6.19
N THR A 25 -8.03 23.83 5.78
CA THR A 25 -7.96 24.33 4.40
C THR A 25 -6.69 25.14 4.12
N ALA A 26 -6.20 25.91 5.09
CA ALA A 26 -4.98 26.70 4.93
C ALA A 26 -3.72 25.83 4.95
N ASP A 27 -3.59 24.92 5.93
CA ASP A 27 -2.30 24.29 6.24
C ASP A 27 -2.24 22.79 5.97
N GLN A 28 -3.39 22.11 5.85
CA GLN A 28 -3.47 20.65 5.76
C GLN A 28 -3.94 20.14 4.40
N GLY A 29 -4.11 21.03 3.42
CA GLY A 29 -4.48 20.68 2.05
C GLY A 29 -5.91 20.16 1.89
N TYR A 30 -6.77 20.36 2.88
CA TYR A 30 -8.18 19.99 2.77
C TYR A 30 -8.91 20.97 1.85
N ILE A 31 -9.91 20.44 1.16
CA ILE A 31 -10.79 21.23 0.30
C ILE A 31 -12.10 21.42 1.03
N GLU A 32 -12.47 22.66 1.30
CA GLU A 32 -13.79 22.97 1.86
C GLU A 32 -14.89 22.57 0.87
N ARG A 33 -15.93 21.91 1.37
CA ARG A 33 -17.03 21.42 0.56
C ARG A 33 -18.33 22.10 0.98
N ASN A 34 -19.13 22.51 0.01
CA ASN A 34 -20.51 22.91 0.22
C ASN A 34 -21.41 21.66 0.22
N CYS A 35 -21.85 21.23 1.40
CA CYS A 35 -22.63 20.00 1.56
C CYS A 35 -23.92 19.99 0.71
N PRO A 36 -24.77 21.05 0.71
CA PRO A 36 -25.96 21.09 -0.13
C PRO A 36 -25.74 20.85 -1.63
N SER A 37 -24.61 21.29 -2.19
CA SER A 37 -24.35 21.18 -3.63
C SER A 37 -23.48 19.99 -4.02
N HIS A 38 -22.67 19.47 -3.12
CA HIS A 38 -21.68 18.43 -3.44
C HIS A 38 -21.99 17.06 -2.86
N TYR A 39 -22.77 17.00 -1.78
CA TYR A 39 -23.09 15.74 -1.13
C TYR A 39 -24.42 15.20 -1.65
N ASP A 40 -24.35 14.04 -2.31
CA ASP A 40 -25.53 13.30 -2.75
C ASP A 40 -26.03 12.46 -1.57
N VAL A 41 -27.23 12.81 -1.08
CA VAL A 41 -27.86 12.14 0.06
C VAL A 41 -28.29 10.71 -0.29
N ALA A 42 -28.70 10.45 -1.52
CA ALA A 42 -29.14 9.11 -1.95
C ALA A 42 -27.96 8.15 -2.06
N LEU A 43 -26.81 8.64 -2.51
CA LEU A 43 -25.57 7.86 -2.59
C LEU A 43 -24.76 7.86 -1.29
N ALA A 44 -25.10 8.75 -0.35
CA ALA A 44 -24.32 9.03 0.86
C ALA A 44 -22.83 9.31 0.54
N LEU A 45 -22.59 10.10 -0.51
CA LEU A 45 -21.26 10.32 -1.09
C LEU A 45 -21.16 11.74 -1.68
N ASP A 46 -19.94 12.25 -1.82
CA ASP A 46 -19.61 13.35 -2.72
C ASP A 46 -19.02 12.78 -4.03
N PRO A 47 -19.82 12.63 -5.11
CA PRO A 47 -19.36 12.00 -6.35
C PRO A 47 -18.24 12.79 -7.01
N SER A 48 -18.29 14.12 -6.92
CA SER A 48 -17.28 14.98 -7.55
C SER A 48 -15.91 14.83 -6.88
N LEU A 49 -15.87 14.63 -5.55
CA LEU A 49 -14.63 14.36 -4.84
C LEU A 49 -14.10 12.95 -5.16
N LEU A 50 -14.98 11.95 -5.26
CA LEU A 50 -14.61 10.59 -5.69
C LEU A 50 -13.97 10.61 -7.08
N PHE A 51 -14.62 11.20 -8.07
CA PHE A 51 -14.10 11.21 -9.44
C PHE A 51 -12.84 12.05 -9.56
N ARG A 52 -12.74 13.17 -8.85
CA ARG A 52 -11.50 13.93 -8.77
C ARG A 52 -10.36 13.06 -8.24
N PHE A 53 -10.60 12.30 -7.17
CA PHE A 53 -9.62 11.39 -6.60
C PHE A 53 -9.21 10.31 -7.61
N LEU A 54 -10.17 9.59 -8.20
CA LEU A 54 -9.89 8.51 -9.15
C LEU A 54 -9.13 9.01 -10.38
N LYS A 55 -9.57 10.12 -11.00
CA LYS A 55 -8.92 10.72 -12.18
C LYS A 55 -7.51 11.24 -11.85
N ALA A 56 -7.31 11.79 -10.65
CA ALA A 56 -6.02 12.35 -10.25
C ALA A 56 -5.00 11.28 -9.83
N THR A 57 -5.44 10.20 -9.17
CA THR A 57 -4.51 9.18 -8.64
C THR A 57 -4.34 7.98 -9.56
N GLN A 58 -5.31 7.69 -10.42
CA GLN A 58 -5.38 6.47 -11.24
C GLN A 58 -5.81 6.78 -12.69
N PRO A 59 -5.12 7.70 -13.40
CA PRO A 59 -5.53 8.17 -14.73
C PRO A 59 -5.56 7.05 -15.78
N ASP A 60 -4.60 6.11 -15.75
CA ASP A 60 -4.54 5.02 -16.73
C ASP A 60 -5.76 4.08 -16.62
N ALA A 61 -6.13 3.71 -15.38
CA ALA A 61 -7.32 2.92 -15.12
C ALA A 61 -8.60 3.68 -15.50
N TRP A 62 -8.61 5.00 -15.31
CA TRP A 62 -9.71 5.85 -15.73
C TRP A 62 -9.84 5.93 -17.25
N GLN A 63 -8.74 6.05 -17.97
CA GLN A 63 -8.74 6.06 -19.44
C GLN A 63 -9.28 4.76 -20.01
N VAL A 64 -8.84 3.61 -19.49
CA VAL A 64 -9.37 2.30 -19.91
C VAL A 64 -10.88 2.22 -19.64
N LEU A 65 -11.36 2.75 -18.53
CA LEU A 65 -12.79 2.82 -18.25
C LEU A 65 -13.55 3.68 -19.27
N GLU A 66 -13.04 4.87 -19.60
CA GLU A 66 -13.64 5.74 -20.60
C GLU A 66 -13.61 5.13 -22.00
N ASP A 67 -12.55 4.39 -22.37
CA ASP A 67 -12.46 3.71 -23.65
C ASP A 67 -13.53 2.60 -23.77
N HIS A 68 -13.86 1.92 -22.66
CA HIS A 68 -14.86 0.86 -22.62
C HIS A 68 -16.30 1.34 -22.46
N TYR A 69 -16.53 2.37 -21.64
CA TYR A 69 -17.87 2.80 -21.23
C TYR A 69 -18.24 4.21 -21.70
N SER A 70 -17.28 4.97 -22.23
CA SER A 70 -17.46 6.33 -22.75
C SER A 70 -18.27 7.21 -21.79
N ALA A 71 -19.39 7.77 -22.23
CA ALA A 71 -20.25 8.64 -21.41
C ALA A 71 -20.87 7.95 -20.17
N GLN A 72 -20.79 6.62 -20.07
CA GLN A 72 -21.32 5.84 -18.94
C GLN A 72 -20.26 5.51 -17.88
N ALA A 73 -19.01 5.91 -18.06
CA ALA A 73 -17.91 5.57 -17.14
C ALA A 73 -18.21 5.95 -15.68
N GLU A 74 -18.64 7.19 -15.45
CA GLU A 74 -18.98 7.67 -14.10
C GLU A 74 -20.17 6.90 -13.50
N ALA A 75 -21.21 6.66 -14.30
CA ALA A 75 -22.40 5.91 -13.86
C ALA A 75 -22.06 4.46 -13.48
N GLU A 76 -21.19 3.79 -14.23
CA GLU A 76 -20.79 2.40 -13.96
C GLU A 76 -19.94 2.31 -12.67
N VAL A 77 -19.06 3.29 -12.41
CA VAL A 77 -18.30 3.36 -11.16
C VAL A 77 -19.23 3.52 -9.96
N LEU A 78 -20.21 4.43 -10.03
CA LEU A 78 -21.16 4.65 -8.94
C LEU A 78 -22.01 3.40 -8.69
N LYS A 79 -22.54 2.79 -9.75
CA LYS A 79 -23.31 1.55 -9.67
C LYS A 79 -22.50 0.43 -9.03
N ARG A 80 -21.22 0.29 -9.43
CA ARG A 80 -20.34 -0.75 -8.88
C ARG A 80 -20.00 -0.49 -7.42
N LEU A 81 -19.76 0.77 -7.04
CA LEU A 81 -19.46 1.20 -5.68
C LEU A 81 -20.66 0.97 -4.76
N GLU A 82 -21.86 1.40 -5.18
CA GLU A 82 -23.10 1.19 -4.43
C GLU A 82 -23.34 -0.31 -4.18
N LYS A 83 -23.16 -1.14 -5.21
CA LYS A 83 -23.24 -2.58 -5.06
C LYS A 83 -22.20 -3.12 -4.09
N ALA A 84 -20.94 -2.67 -4.18
CA ALA A 84 -19.88 -3.12 -3.29
C ALA A 84 -20.17 -2.78 -1.82
N LEU A 85 -20.72 -1.59 -1.55
CA LEU A 85 -21.10 -1.13 -0.21
C LEU A 85 -22.35 -1.85 0.34
N LYS A 86 -23.24 -2.33 -0.53
CA LYS A 86 -24.35 -3.20 -0.13
C LYS A 86 -23.88 -4.61 0.23
N ASP A 87 -22.93 -5.13 -0.53
CA ASP A 87 -22.45 -6.51 -0.39
C ASP A 87 -21.38 -6.66 0.71
N ASN A 88 -20.64 -5.60 1.06
CA ASN A 88 -19.51 -5.65 1.98
C ASN A 88 -19.46 -4.43 2.91
N PRO A 89 -18.89 -4.57 4.12
CA PRO A 89 -18.64 -3.44 5.01
C PRO A 89 -17.75 -2.36 4.36
N THR A 90 -18.02 -1.08 4.64
CA THR A 90 -17.30 0.06 4.04
C THR A 90 -15.78 -0.05 4.14
N HIS A 91 -15.25 -0.50 5.27
CA HIS A 91 -13.81 -0.64 5.47
C HIS A 91 -13.17 -1.71 4.56
N VAL A 92 -13.93 -2.76 4.19
CA VAL A 92 -13.48 -3.78 3.23
C VAL A 92 -13.45 -3.17 1.83
N VAL A 93 -14.51 -2.46 1.43
CA VAL A 93 -14.60 -1.78 0.14
C VAL A 93 -13.47 -0.76 -0.03
N LEU A 94 -13.14 0.00 1.01
CA LEU A 94 -12.02 0.94 0.99
C LEU A 94 -10.68 0.23 0.81
N ARG A 95 -10.45 -0.88 1.52
CA ARG A 95 -9.19 -1.63 1.48
C ARG A 95 -8.97 -2.38 0.18
N GLU A 96 -10.01 -3.04 -0.34
CA GLU A 96 -9.92 -3.88 -1.53
C GLU A 96 -10.16 -3.11 -2.83
N GLY A 97 -10.86 -1.98 -2.75
CA GLY A 97 -11.21 -1.16 -3.90
C GLY A 97 -12.37 -1.71 -4.72
N LEU A 98 -12.46 -1.26 -5.97
CA LEU A 98 -13.49 -1.64 -6.94
C LEU A 98 -12.86 -2.44 -8.08
N LYS A 99 -13.58 -3.49 -8.50
CA LYS A 99 -13.27 -4.29 -9.69
C LYS A 99 -14.40 -4.15 -10.69
N LEU A 100 -14.11 -3.62 -11.87
CA LEU A 100 -15.02 -3.43 -13.00
C LEU A 100 -14.59 -4.34 -14.15
N VAL A 101 -15.53 -4.69 -15.02
CA VAL A 101 -15.27 -5.49 -16.24
C VAL A 101 -14.77 -4.53 -17.34
N PRO A 102 -13.83 -4.91 -18.22
CA PRO A 102 -13.11 -6.18 -18.28
C PRO A 102 -11.75 -6.11 -17.55
N ASN A 103 -11.77 -6.13 -16.21
CA ASN A 103 -10.59 -6.16 -15.32
C ASN A 103 -9.96 -4.79 -14.99
N ILE A 104 -10.77 -3.73 -14.94
CA ILE A 104 -10.36 -2.42 -14.43
C ILE A 104 -10.42 -2.45 -12.90
N ARG A 105 -9.39 -1.96 -12.23
CA ARG A 105 -9.33 -1.91 -10.75
C ARG A 105 -9.08 -0.49 -10.27
N PHE A 106 -9.86 -0.06 -9.28
CA PHE A 106 -9.65 1.21 -8.58
C PHE A 106 -9.41 0.97 -7.09
N ALA A 107 -8.30 1.48 -6.56
CA ALA A 107 -8.09 1.65 -5.14
C ALA A 107 -8.90 2.86 -4.64
N LEU A 108 -9.50 2.73 -3.45
CA LEU A 108 -10.35 3.77 -2.83
C LEU A 108 -9.70 4.42 -1.60
N CYS A 109 -8.60 3.86 -1.09
CA CYS A 109 -7.81 4.49 -0.06
C CYS A 109 -6.33 4.23 -0.28
N TYR A 110 -5.51 5.21 0.07
CA TYR A 110 -4.07 5.03 0.19
C TYR A 110 -3.71 5.28 1.63
N PHE A 111 -3.29 4.23 2.33
CA PHE A 111 -2.75 4.40 3.66
C PHE A 111 -1.45 5.16 3.54
N LYS A 112 -1.31 6.23 4.33
CA LYS A 112 -0.03 6.89 4.54
C LYS A 112 0.97 5.76 4.85
N PRO A 113 2.03 5.58 4.03
CA PRO A 113 3.08 4.65 4.40
C PRO A 113 3.57 5.04 5.79
N ALA A 114 4.00 4.07 6.61
CA ALA A 114 4.37 4.32 8.00
C ALA A 114 5.48 5.39 8.22
N SER A 115 5.99 6.02 7.16
CA SER A 115 6.70 7.30 7.19
C SER A 115 6.77 7.94 5.79
N ASN A 116 7.09 9.24 5.72
CA ASN A 116 7.55 9.88 4.48
C ASN A 116 8.84 9.20 3.99
N LEU A 117 8.87 8.82 2.70
CA LEU A 117 9.96 8.23 1.91
C LEU A 117 10.44 6.81 2.29
N ASN A 118 10.59 5.96 1.28
CA ASN A 118 11.75 5.07 1.28
C ASN A 118 12.25 4.83 -0.16
N PRO A 119 13.47 5.30 -0.52
CA PRO A 119 14.19 4.86 -1.72
C PRO A 119 14.23 3.33 -1.85
N ASP A 120 14.15 2.61 -0.73
CA ASP A 120 14.04 1.17 -0.72
C ASP A 120 12.72 0.66 -1.30
N LEU A 121 11.61 1.40 -1.22
CA LEU A 121 10.33 0.97 -1.81
C LEU A 121 10.32 1.10 -3.33
N THR A 122 10.96 2.15 -3.86
CA THR A 122 11.17 2.32 -5.32
C THR A 122 12.14 1.26 -5.85
N ARG A 123 13.25 1.03 -5.14
CA ARG A 123 14.14 -0.10 -5.43
C ARG A 123 13.42 -1.43 -5.33
N LEU A 124 12.55 -1.61 -4.33
CA LEU A 124 11.78 -2.84 -4.16
C LEU A 124 10.82 -3.07 -5.33
N SER A 125 10.12 -2.04 -5.82
CA SER A 125 9.28 -2.17 -7.00
C SER A 125 10.10 -2.48 -8.26
N GLU A 126 11.26 -1.83 -8.46
CA GLU A 126 12.16 -2.12 -9.57
C GLU A 126 12.73 -3.54 -9.50
N ILE A 127 13.08 -4.00 -8.28
CA ILE A 127 13.53 -5.37 -8.02
C ILE A 127 12.41 -6.36 -8.34
N ILE A 128 11.18 -6.12 -7.87
CA ILE A 128 10.02 -6.97 -8.15
C ILE A 128 9.79 -7.06 -9.66
N SER A 129 9.76 -5.93 -10.36
CA SER A 129 9.55 -5.89 -11.81
C SER A 129 10.67 -6.61 -12.56
N SER A 130 11.94 -6.33 -12.25
CA SER A 130 13.09 -6.99 -12.91
C SER A 130 13.18 -8.48 -12.61
N PHE A 131 12.77 -8.89 -11.41
CA PHE A 131 12.72 -10.29 -10.99
C PHE A 131 11.60 -11.03 -11.74
N ASN A 132 10.40 -10.45 -11.78
CA ASN A 132 9.26 -11.00 -12.50
C ASN A 132 9.55 -11.16 -14.00
N GLU A 133 10.14 -10.14 -14.62
CA GLU A 133 10.50 -10.13 -16.04
C GLU A 133 11.60 -11.16 -16.37
N ARG A 134 12.64 -11.27 -15.53
CA ARG A 134 13.75 -12.19 -15.77
C ARG A 134 13.38 -13.66 -15.55
N HIS A 135 12.43 -13.94 -14.66
CA HIS A 135 12.15 -15.30 -14.20
C HIS A 135 10.73 -15.79 -14.54
N GLY A 136 9.93 -15.00 -15.26
CA GLY A 136 8.55 -15.37 -15.63
C GLY A 136 7.62 -15.52 -14.41
N THR A 137 7.96 -14.85 -13.31
CA THR A 137 7.19 -14.89 -12.06
C THR A 137 6.22 -13.71 -11.98
N GLN A 138 5.24 -13.78 -11.07
CA GLN A 138 4.24 -12.72 -10.86
C GLN A 138 4.19 -12.30 -9.39
N PHE A 139 5.35 -12.14 -8.75
CA PHE A 139 5.38 -11.70 -7.36
C PHE A 139 4.78 -10.31 -7.21
N SER A 140 3.86 -10.17 -6.27
CA SER A 140 3.26 -8.90 -5.90
C SER A 140 4.06 -8.20 -4.81
N ARG A 141 3.74 -6.92 -4.59
CA ARG A 141 4.27 -6.16 -3.45
C ARG A 141 3.87 -6.79 -2.10
N GLU A 142 2.71 -7.41 -2.03
CA GLU A 142 2.24 -8.08 -0.82
C GLU A 142 3.09 -9.30 -0.51
N ASP A 143 3.46 -10.08 -1.53
CA ASP A 143 4.33 -11.26 -1.40
C ASP A 143 5.70 -10.88 -0.85
N PHE A 144 6.29 -9.81 -1.37
CA PHE A 144 7.54 -9.28 -0.85
C PHE A 144 7.44 -8.73 0.57
N MET A 145 6.30 -8.12 0.94
CA MET A 145 6.07 -7.72 2.34
C MET A 145 5.96 -8.93 3.28
N ARG A 146 5.40 -10.05 2.82
CA ARG A 146 5.39 -11.32 3.57
C ARG A 146 6.80 -11.88 3.72
N PHE A 147 7.63 -11.83 2.68
CA PHE A 147 9.04 -12.23 2.74
C PHE A 147 9.86 -11.37 3.71
N GLU A 148 9.66 -10.04 3.71
CA GLU A 148 10.30 -9.14 4.67
C GLU A 148 9.89 -9.45 6.12
N ARG A 149 8.64 -9.86 6.35
CA ARG A 149 8.20 -10.31 7.67
C ARG A 149 8.95 -11.58 8.09
N VAL A 150 9.04 -12.56 7.19
CA VAL A 150 9.82 -13.79 7.42
C VAL A 150 11.28 -13.45 7.73
N THR A 151 11.92 -12.57 6.95
CA THR A 151 13.31 -12.14 7.20
C THR A 151 13.46 -11.52 8.58
N ARG A 152 12.50 -10.71 9.03
CA ARG A 152 12.54 -10.12 10.37
C ARG A 152 12.40 -11.17 11.47
N ASP A 153 11.49 -12.13 11.28
CA ASP A 153 11.22 -13.18 12.26
C ASP A 153 12.42 -14.13 12.43
N ILE A 154 13.19 -14.39 11.36
CA ILE A 154 14.42 -15.21 11.43
C ILE A 154 15.65 -14.42 11.88
N MET A 155 15.61 -13.08 11.84
CA MET A 155 16.69 -12.20 12.28
C MET A 155 16.53 -11.92 13.78
N ASP A 156 16.51 -12.99 14.57
CA ASP A 156 16.55 -12.92 16.03
C ASP A 156 17.94 -12.50 16.54
N ASP A 157 18.10 -12.43 17.87
CA ASP A 157 19.36 -12.00 18.48
C ASP A 157 20.53 -12.90 18.08
N GLU A 158 20.32 -14.22 18.02
CA GLU A 158 21.33 -15.21 17.63
C GLU A 158 21.75 -15.03 16.16
N MET A 159 20.80 -14.98 15.23
CA MET A 159 21.08 -14.77 13.81
C MET A 159 21.73 -13.40 13.57
N THR A 160 21.30 -12.36 14.30
CA THR A 160 21.86 -11.01 14.20
C THR A 160 23.32 -10.99 14.66
N GLU A 161 23.64 -11.65 15.78
CA GLU A 161 25.02 -11.81 16.23
C GLU A 161 25.85 -12.62 15.24
N MET A 162 25.29 -13.69 14.68
CA MET A 162 25.96 -14.47 13.64
C MET A 162 26.32 -13.59 12.43
N VAL A 163 25.36 -12.80 11.94
CA VAL A 163 25.56 -11.86 10.81
C VAL A 163 26.65 -10.83 11.09
N ARG A 164 26.78 -10.37 12.34
CA ARG A 164 27.79 -9.39 12.75
C ARG A 164 29.18 -9.99 12.88
N ASN A 165 29.29 -11.18 13.47
CA ASN A 165 30.56 -11.72 13.94
C ASN A 165 31.17 -12.77 13.01
N ASN A 166 30.41 -13.31 12.05
CA ASN A 166 30.88 -14.39 11.18
C ASN A 166 31.00 -13.98 9.70
N PRO A 167 31.83 -14.70 8.91
CA PRO A 167 31.92 -14.57 7.46
C PRO A 167 30.57 -14.78 6.75
N ALA A 168 30.36 -14.07 5.65
CA ALA A 168 29.07 -14.02 4.96
C ALA A 168 28.59 -15.40 4.43
N ASP A 169 29.52 -16.23 3.97
CA ASP A 169 29.27 -17.58 3.48
C ASP A 169 28.81 -18.55 4.60
N VAL A 170 29.42 -18.43 5.79
CA VAL A 170 29.05 -19.23 6.96
C VAL A 170 27.63 -18.89 7.41
N VAL A 171 27.30 -17.59 7.51
CA VAL A 171 25.98 -17.13 7.94
C VAL A 171 24.91 -17.38 6.88
N TYR A 172 25.28 -17.30 5.59
CA TYR A 172 24.34 -17.52 4.49
C TYR A 172 23.68 -18.89 4.57
N ASN A 173 24.40 -19.94 4.94
CA ASN A 173 23.82 -21.28 5.07
C ASN A 173 22.78 -21.36 6.18
N ALA A 174 23.08 -20.80 7.37
CA ALA A 174 22.15 -20.75 8.49
C ALA A 174 20.91 -19.91 8.14
N PHE A 175 21.12 -18.74 7.55
CA PHE A 175 20.05 -17.86 7.08
C PHE A 175 19.19 -18.53 6.02
N SER A 176 19.79 -19.16 5.01
CA SER A 176 19.11 -19.83 3.91
C SER A 176 18.19 -20.94 4.41
N GLN A 177 18.67 -21.75 5.35
CA GLN A 177 17.89 -22.82 5.97
C GLN A 177 16.73 -22.27 6.81
N ALA A 178 16.98 -21.27 7.67
CA ALA A 178 15.95 -20.63 8.49
C ALA A 178 14.88 -19.94 7.63
N PHE A 179 15.32 -19.18 6.62
CA PHE A 179 14.45 -18.50 5.67
C PHE A 179 13.56 -19.49 4.92
N PHE A 180 14.12 -20.57 4.39
CA PHE A 180 13.34 -21.58 3.69
C PHE A 180 12.31 -22.26 4.61
N GLN A 181 12.70 -22.68 5.82
CA GLN A 181 11.76 -23.29 6.77
C GLN A 181 10.62 -22.34 7.14
N ALA A 182 10.92 -21.07 7.39
CA ALA A 182 9.94 -20.05 7.73
C ALA A 182 9.00 -19.76 6.56
N MET A 183 9.51 -19.69 5.33
CA MET A 183 8.73 -19.56 4.11
C MET A 183 7.77 -20.74 3.94
N VAL A 184 8.26 -21.97 4.08
CA VAL A 184 7.42 -23.18 3.99
C VAL A 184 6.28 -23.12 5.01
N LYS A 185 6.57 -22.72 6.25
CA LYS A 185 5.54 -22.57 7.30
C LYS A 185 4.53 -21.47 6.98
N MET A 186 4.99 -20.32 6.49
CA MET A 186 4.16 -19.16 6.18
C MET A 186 3.22 -19.41 4.99
N PHE A 187 3.69 -20.14 3.97
CA PHE A 187 2.93 -20.40 2.74
C PHE A 187 2.30 -21.80 2.70
N GLN A 188 2.20 -22.48 3.84
CA GLN A 188 1.55 -23.80 3.91
C GLN A 188 0.09 -23.79 3.40
N GLN A 189 -0.61 -22.67 3.56
CA GLN A 189 -2.01 -22.48 3.14
C GLN A 189 -2.14 -21.84 1.74
N ASP A 190 -1.04 -21.44 1.10
CA ASP A 190 -1.01 -20.77 -0.20
C ASP A 190 -0.40 -21.71 -1.25
N ASN A 191 -1.27 -22.41 -2.00
CA ASN A 191 -0.84 -23.45 -2.93
C ASN A 191 0.05 -22.93 -4.09
N GLU A 192 -0.17 -21.69 -4.53
CA GLU A 192 0.59 -21.07 -5.61
C GLU A 192 2.00 -20.72 -5.14
N MET A 193 2.10 -20.00 -4.02
CA MET A 193 3.37 -19.61 -3.42
C MET A 193 4.18 -20.80 -2.93
N ARG A 194 3.50 -21.82 -2.37
CA ARG A 194 4.14 -23.08 -2.01
C ARG A 194 4.78 -23.75 -3.22
N ASN A 195 4.10 -23.76 -4.36
CA ASN A 195 4.63 -24.38 -5.57
C ASN A 195 5.87 -23.63 -6.07
N ILE A 196 5.80 -22.30 -6.15
CA ILE A 196 6.92 -21.46 -6.59
C ILE A 196 8.14 -21.64 -5.67
N VAL A 197 7.95 -21.57 -4.35
CA VAL A 197 9.03 -21.72 -3.35
C VAL A 197 9.64 -23.14 -3.33
N MET A 198 8.83 -24.17 -3.64
CA MET A 198 9.26 -25.57 -3.61
C MET A 198 9.93 -26.01 -4.91
N THR A 199 9.44 -25.56 -6.07
CA THR A 199 9.81 -26.10 -7.38
C THR A 199 10.84 -25.28 -8.13
N ASP A 200 10.86 -23.95 -7.94
CA ASP A 200 11.83 -23.08 -8.58
C ASP A 200 13.04 -22.83 -7.67
N LYS A 201 14.03 -23.72 -7.77
CA LYS A 201 15.26 -23.65 -6.98
C LYS A 201 16.05 -22.37 -7.24
N ASP A 202 16.07 -21.88 -8.48
CA ASP A 202 16.85 -20.72 -8.87
C ASP A 202 16.19 -19.42 -8.41
N ALA A 203 14.86 -19.32 -8.50
CA ALA A 203 14.12 -18.18 -7.95
C ALA A 203 14.26 -18.13 -6.42
N ARG A 204 14.17 -19.28 -5.75
CA ARG A 204 14.36 -19.38 -4.30
C ARG A 204 15.74 -18.92 -3.86
N GLU A 205 16.80 -19.44 -4.48
CA GLU A 205 18.19 -19.07 -4.15
C GLU A 205 18.43 -17.56 -4.33
N GLN A 206 17.86 -16.97 -5.39
CA GLN A 206 18.00 -15.54 -5.65
C GLN A 206 17.24 -14.67 -4.65
N ALA A 207 16.01 -15.05 -4.29
CA ALA A 207 15.24 -14.37 -3.24
C ALA A 207 15.99 -14.43 -1.90
N THR A 208 16.47 -15.62 -1.51
CA THR A 208 17.26 -15.82 -0.28
C THR A 208 18.50 -14.92 -0.25
N ARG A 209 19.27 -14.85 -1.35
CA ARG A 209 20.45 -13.95 -1.46
C ARG A 209 20.09 -12.48 -1.33
N HIS A 210 18.96 -12.06 -1.91
CA HIS A 210 18.50 -10.68 -1.84
C HIS A 210 18.24 -10.28 -0.38
N PHE A 211 17.37 -11.04 0.29
CA PHE A 211 16.99 -10.76 1.68
C PHE A 211 18.17 -10.92 2.64
N PHE A 212 19.09 -11.86 2.39
CA PHE A 212 20.32 -11.99 3.17
C PHE A 212 21.21 -10.74 3.08
N LYS A 213 21.47 -10.23 1.86
CA LYS A 213 22.28 -9.01 1.68
C LYS A 213 21.65 -7.80 2.35
N ARG A 214 20.31 -7.71 2.30
CA ARG A 214 19.55 -6.65 2.97
C ARG A 214 19.63 -6.76 4.49
N ALA A 215 19.43 -7.97 5.03
CA ALA A 215 19.58 -8.26 6.46
C ALA A 215 21.01 -7.95 6.96
N GLN A 216 22.04 -8.30 6.18
CA GLN A 216 23.43 -7.93 6.47
C GLN A 216 23.65 -6.42 6.57
N ARG A 217 23.10 -5.64 5.63
CA ARG A 217 23.20 -4.19 5.65
C ARG A 217 22.51 -3.60 6.89
N GLN A 218 21.35 -4.11 7.26
CA GLN A 218 20.62 -3.66 8.44
C GLN A 218 21.33 -4.03 9.75
N ALA A 219 21.81 -5.27 9.87
CA ALA A 219 22.49 -5.77 11.06
C ALA A 219 23.86 -5.08 11.29
N ARG A 220 24.58 -4.73 10.22
CA ARG A 220 25.89 -4.06 10.25
C ARG A 220 25.80 -2.53 10.20
N GLY A 221 24.63 -1.97 9.83
CA GLY A 221 24.43 -0.57 9.45
C GLY A 221 23.46 0.22 10.34
N GLY A 222 23.44 -0.06 11.64
CA GLY A 222 23.00 0.92 12.64
C GLY A 222 24.02 2.05 12.87
N ILE A 223 25.21 2.00 12.26
CA ILE A 223 26.26 3.03 12.36
C ILE A 223 26.96 3.25 11.00
N GLY A 224 26.64 4.39 10.37
CA GLY A 224 27.56 5.25 9.57
C GLY A 224 27.48 5.20 8.03
N PRO A 225 27.99 6.24 7.32
CA PRO A 225 28.02 7.69 7.62
C PRO A 225 27.54 8.60 6.44
N ASN A 226 27.21 9.86 6.77
CA ASN A 226 26.92 11.06 5.94
C ASN A 226 25.82 11.01 4.86
#